data_AF-A0A947S7U4-F1
#
_entry.id   AF-A0A947S7U4-F1
#
_cell.length_a   1.000
_cell.length_b   1.000
_cell.length_c   1.000
_cell.angle_alpha   90.00
_cell.angle_beta   90.00
_cell.angle_gamma   90.00
#
_symmetry.space_group_name_H-M   'P 1'
#
loop_
_entity.id
_entity.type
_entity.pdbx_description
1 polymer ?
#
loop_
_entity_poly.entity_id
_entity_poly.type
_entity_poly.pdbx_seq_one_letter_code
_entity_poly.pdbx_strand_id
1 'polypeptide(L)' 'MKKYMSGFVPINFNLVGKVLLPLGIIFLLSKIISYFTKWFNIPNVLLFMGIGFIIIGLYLIFVAPKE' A
#
# COMPACT_ATOMS: atom_id res chain seq x y z
N MET A 1 -5.39 -5.38 -31.07
CA MET A 1 -4.21 -5.07 -30.24
C MET A 1 -4.27 -3.61 -29.85
N LYS A 2 -4.43 -3.29 -28.56
CA LYS A 2 -4.41 -1.89 -28.09
C LYS A 2 -3.01 -1.33 -28.36
N LYS A 3 -2.95 -0.22 -29.08
CA LYS A 3 -1.70 0.45 -29.48
C LYS A 3 -1.14 1.15 -28.24
N TYR A 4 -0.24 0.52 -27.52
CA TYR A 4 0.45 1.15 -26.39
C TYR A 4 1.18 2.41 -26.89
N MET A 5 1.00 3.53 -26.20
CA MET A 5 1.72 4.77 -26.53
C MET A 5 3.21 4.53 -26.27
N SER A 6 4.04 4.85 -27.26
CA SER A 6 5.50 4.83 -27.14
C SER A 6 5.94 5.63 -25.91
N GLY A 7 6.62 4.97 -24.97
CA GLY A 7 7.09 5.57 -23.71
C GLY A 7 6.30 5.21 -22.45
N PHE A 8 5.14 4.54 -22.55
CA PHE A 8 4.41 4.04 -21.39
C PHE A 8 4.68 2.55 -21.15
N VAL A 9 5.32 2.23 -20.02
CA VAL A 9 5.43 0.86 -19.53
C VAL A 9 4.11 0.49 -18.85
N PRO A 10 3.42 -0.58 -19.27
CA PRO A 10 2.20 -1.01 -18.59
C PRO A 10 2.52 -1.39 -17.14
N ILE A 11 1.90 -0.70 -16.19
CA ILE A 11 2.07 -0.97 -14.75
C ILE A 11 1.13 -2.09 -14.35
N ASN A 12 1.66 -3.12 -13.71
CA ASN A 12 0.84 -4.17 -13.13
C ASN A 12 0.25 -3.70 -11.79
N PHE A 13 -0.94 -3.12 -11.83
CA PHE A 13 -1.65 -2.61 -10.65
C PHE A 13 -1.89 -3.67 -9.57
N ASN A 14 -2.09 -4.93 -9.97
CA ASN A 14 -2.26 -6.04 -9.03
C ASN A 14 -0.98 -6.30 -8.23
N LEU A 15 0.19 -6.21 -8.88
CA LEU A 15 1.49 -6.33 -8.20
C LEU A 15 1.70 -5.16 -7.23
N VAL A 16 1.40 -3.93 -7.67
CA VAL A 16 1.49 -2.73 -6.82
C VAL A 16 0.60 -2.88 -5.58
N GLY A 17 -0.66 -3.31 -5.75
CA GLY A 17 -1.56 -3.52 -4.62
C GLY A 17 -1.09 -4.60 -3.65
N LYS A 18 -0.52 -5.70 -4.17
CA LYS A 18 0.08 -6.77 -3.34
C LYS A 18 1.30 -6.32 -2.55
N VAL A 19 2.01 -5.29 -2.99
CA VAL A 19 3.14 -4.70 -2.26
C VAL A 19 2.66 -3.66 -1.24
N LEU A 20 1.66 -2.86 -1.59
CA LEU A 20 1.09 -1.84 -0.69
C LEU A 20 0.40 -2.44 0.53
N LEU A 21 -0.29 -3.56 0.38
CA LEU A 21 -0.95 -4.26 1.50
C LEU A 21 0.01 -4.62 2.65
N PRO A 22 1.09 -5.40 2.44
CA PRO A 22 2.00 -5.77 3.51
C PRO A 22 2.72 -4.54 4.07
N LEU A 23 3.06 -3.54 3.26
CA LEU A 23 3.63 -2.28 3.75
C LEU A 23 2.68 -1.57 4.72
N GLY A 24 1.40 -1.45 4.37
CA GLY A 24 0.41 -0.84 5.25
C GLY A 24 0.23 -1.61 6.56
N ILE A 25 0.23 -2.95 6.51
CA ILE A 25 0.18 -3.81 7.69
C ILE A 25 1.41 -3.60 8.59
N ILE A 26 2.61 -3.51 8.03
CA ILE A 26 3.85 -3.26 8.78
C ILE A 26 3.78 -1.94 9.55
N PHE A 27 3.26 -0.87 8.94
CA PHE A 27 3.11 0.41 9.63
C PHE A 27 2.12 0.33 10.80
N LEU A 28 1.00 -0.37 10.63
CA LEU A 28 0.04 -0.60 11.70
C LEU A 28 0.63 -1.42 12.84
N LEU A 29 1.29 -2.53 12.53
CA LEU A 29 1.97 -3.37 13.53
C LEU A 29 3.04 -2.59 14.29
N SER A 30 3.83 -1.78 13.58
CA SER A 30 4.87 -0.96 14.20
C SER A 30 4.28 0.04 15.20
N LYS A 31 3.13 0.64 14.90
CA LYS A 31 2.42 1.55 15.83
C LYS A 31 1.84 0.80 17.03
N ILE A 32 1.33 -0.41 16.83
CA ILE A 32 0.87 -1.28 17.92
C ILE A 32 2.03 -1.61 18.86
N ILE A 33 3.16 -2.07 18.31
CA ILE A 33 4.37 -2.38 19.09
C ILE A 33 4.85 -1.14 19.84
N SER A 34 4.90 0.02 19.17
CA SER A 34 5.25 1.30 19.78
C SER A 34 4.33 1.64 20.97
N TYR A 35 3.02 1.42 20.84
CA TYR A 35 2.05 1.71 21.89
C TYR A 35 2.23 0.81 23.12
N PHE A 36 2.47 -0.49 22.91
CA PHE A 36 2.65 -1.46 24.00
C PHE A 36 4.02 -1.37 24.67
N THR A 37 5.10 -1.27 23.88
CA THR A 37 6.47 -1.25 24.42
C THR A 37 6.87 0.11 24.95
N LYS A 38 6.29 1.19 24.41
CA LYS A 38 6.71 2.59 24.65
C LYS A 38 8.22 2.84 24.42
N TRP A 39 8.90 1.95 23.71
CA TRP A 39 10.35 2.04 23.44
C TRP A 39 10.69 3.13 22.43
N PHE A 40 9.79 3.39 21.50
CA PHE A 40 9.92 4.40 20.46
C PHE A 40 8.54 5.00 20.18
N ASN A 41 8.50 6.29 19.82
CA ASN A 41 7.26 6.97 19.48
C ASN A 41 7.09 6.99 17.95
N ILE A 42 6.07 6.31 17.44
CA ILE A 42 5.69 6.41 16.03
C ILE A 42 4.69 7.56 15.84
N PRO A 43 4.97 8.57 14.99
CA PRO A 43 4.04 9.65 14.71
C PRO A 43 2.76 9.13 14.06
N ASN A 44 1.63 9.79 14.35
CA ASN A 44 0.32 9.36 13.84
C ASN A 44 0.22 9.42 12.31
N VAL A 45 1.05 10.24 11.65
CA VAL A 45 1.17 10.30 10.19
C VAL A 45 1.46 8.91 9.58
N LEU A 46 2.35 8.12 10.20
CA LEU A 46 2.68 6.77 9.72
C LEU A 46 1.49 5.81 9.85
N LEU A 47 0.65 5.98 10.86
CA LEU A 47 -0.59 5.19 10.99
C LEU A 47 -1.57 5.53 9.87
N PHE A 48 -1.77 6.82 9.56
CA PHE A 48 -2.63 7.24 8.46
C PHE A 48 -2.09 6.79 7.10
N MET A 49 -0.77 6.85 6.89
CA MET A 49 -0.14 6.30 5.69
C MET A 49 -0.37 4.79 5.56
N GLY A 50 -0.22 4.04 6.65
CA GLY A 50 -0.47 2.58 6.65
C GLY A 50 -1.90 2.23 6.26
N ILE A 51 -2.89 2.94 6.83
CA ILE A 51 -4.31 2.79 6.46
C ILE A 51 -4.52 3.13 4.99
N GLY A 52 -3.94 4.24 4.52
CA GLY A 52 -4.01 4.66 3.12
C GLY A 52 -3.47 3.60 2.17
N PHE A 53 -2.31 3.00 2.48
CA PHE A 53 -1.73 1.92 1.67
C PHE A 53 -2.60 0.67 1.64
N ILE A 54 -3.28 0.33 2.72
CA ILE A 54 -4.24 -0.78 2.73
C ILE A 54 -5.42 -0.49 1.82
N ILE A 55 -6.03 0.69 1.95
CA ILE A 55 -7.20 1.07 1.13
C ILE A 55 -6.84 1.11 -0.35
N ILE A 56 -5.72 1.76 -0.70
CA ILE A 56 -5.23 1.84 -2.07
C ILE A 56 -4.85 0.45 -2.58
N GLY A 57 -4.16 -0.36 -1.77
CA GLY A 57 -3.77 -1.71 -2.14
C GLY A 57 -4.96 -2.61 -2.44
N LEU A 58 -5.99 -2.59 -1.59
CA LEU A 58 -7.24 -3.31 -1.82
C LEU A 58 -7.94 -2.82 -3.08
N TYR A 59 -8.04 -1.51 -3.27
CA TYR A 59 -8.65 -0.94 -4.48
C TYR A 59 -7.93 -1.41 -5.74
N LEU A 60 -6.60 -1.40 -5.75
CA LEU A 60 -5.80 -1.84 -6.90
C LEU A 60 -5.91 -3.34 -7.18
N ILE A 61 -6.16 -4.17 -6.18
CA ILE A 61 -6.31 -5.63 -6.37
C ILE A 61 -7.72 -5.98 -6.88
N PHE A 62 -8.75 -5.35 -6.31
CA PHE A 62 -10.14 -5.74 -6.52
C PHE A 62 -10.88 -4.92 -7.58
N VAL A 63 -10.53 -3.64 -7.73
CA VAL A 63 -11.27 -2.70 -8.57
C VAL A 63 -10.49 -2.29 -9.81
N ALA A 64 -9.17 -2.19 -9.73
CA ALA A 64 -8.39 -1.76 -10.89
C ALA A 64 -8.49 -2.79 -12.04
N PRO A 65 -8.57 -2.31 -13.30
CA PRO A 65 -8.61 -3.18 -14.47
C PRO A 65 -7.39 -4.11 -14.48
N LYS A 66 -7.65 -5.42 -14.56
CA LYS A 66 -6.64 -6.43 -14.83
C LYS A 66 -6.43 -6.44 -16.34
N GLU A 67 -5.67 -5.48 -16.84
CA GLU A 67 -5.19 -5.51 -18.23
C GLU A 67 -4.21 -6.68 -18.44
#